data_AF-A0A8T5KN75-F1
#
_entry.id   AF-A0A8T5KN75-F1
#
_cell.length_a   1.000
_cell.length_b   1.000
_cell.length_c   1.000
_cell.angle_alpha   90.00
_cell.angle_beta   90.00
_cell.angle_gamma   90.00
#
_symmetry.space_group_name_H-M   'P 1'
#
loop_
_entity.id
_entity.type
_entity.pdbx_description
1 polymer ?
#
loop_
_entity_poly.entity_id
_entity_poly.type
_entity_poly.pdbx_seq_one_letter_code
_entity_poly.pdbx_strand_id
1 'polypeptide(L)'
;MGQKRMSVFIVSIFIFSLISSVQASDESQTVAQFGTGFDEFVIADSSDGLFDPRDLEFHPGRTDELWVANRGDDSMTIIHDTGLSTQNAETREDSNSNHFLEEVSAIAFGAYHPEFDWQWGSAQETQNTYCGLGSPNQFMGPTLWPSS
;
A
#
# COMPACT_ATOMS: atom_id res chain seq x y z
N MET A 1 -15.50 53.01 44.17
CA MET A 1 -14.62 52.86 42.98
C MET A 1 -13.69 51.62 43.05
N GLY A 2 -13.54 50.95 44.21
CA GLY A 2 -12.65 49.78 44.38
C GLY A 2 -13.20 48.43 43.89
N GLN A 3 -14.50 48.14 44.07
CA GLN A 3 -15.08 46.84 43.67
C GLN A 3 -15.09 46.61 42.15
N LYS A 4 -15.35 47.63 41.33
CA LYS A 4 -15.32 47.53 39.87
C LYS A 4 -13.91 47.26 39.33
N ARG A 5 -12.88 47.82 39.97
CA ARG A 5 -11.47 47.55 39.61
C ARG A 5 -11.07 46.13 39.99
N MET A 6 -11.55 45.63 41.13
CA MET A 6 -11.28 44.26 41.59
C MET A 6 -11.95 43.20 40.71
N SER A 7 -13.19 43.41 40.26
CA SER A 7 -13.86 42.50 39.32
C SER A 7 -13.17 42.44 37.96
N VAL A 8 -12.68 43.57 37.43
CA VAL A 8 -11.95 43.58 36.16
C VAL A 8 -10.64 42.81 36.27
N PHE A 9 -9.91 42.97 37.39
CA PHE A 9 -8.69 42.20 37.64
C PHE A 9 -8.93 40.69 37.75
N ILE A 10 -10.00 40.26 38.43
CA ILE A 10 -10.34 38.83 38.57
C ILE A 10 -10.77 38.22 37.23
N VAL A 11 -11.56 38.94 36.43
CA VAL A 11 -11.98 38.47 35.10
C VAL A 11 -10.77 38.38 34.14
N SER A 12 -9.83 39.32 34.20
CA SER A 12 -8.58 39.23 33.43
C SER A 12 -7.71 38.03 33.83
N ILE A 13 -7.60 37.71 35.13
CA ILE A 13 -6.86 36.52 35.58
C ILE A 13 -7.52 35.23 35.09
N PHE A 14 -8.86 35.15 35.12
CA PHE A 14 -9.59 33.99 34.58
C PHE A 14 -9.42 33.83 33.07
N ILE A 15 -9.45 34.92 32.30
CA ILE A 15 -9.24 34.90 30.85
C ILE A 15 -7.80 34.46 30.50
N PHE A 16 -6.79 34.87 31.26
CA PHE A 16 -5.41 34.40 31.05
C PHE A 16 -5.17 32.95 31.49
N SER A 17 -5.91 32.45 32.50
CA SER A 17 -5.81 31.05 32.93
C SER A 17 -6.45 30.04 31.95
N LEU A 18 -7.35 30.50 31.08
CA LEU A 18 -7.98 29.70 30.02
C LEU A 18 -7.11 29.57 28.75
N ILE A 19 -5.99 30.29 28.65
CA ILE A 19 -5.08 30.24 27.48
C ILE A 19 -3.97 29.19 27.66
N SER A 20 -3.96 28.47 28.79
CA SER A 20 -2.99 27.39 29.00
C SER A 20 -3.40 26.15 28.20
N SER A 21 -2.48 25.73 27.31
CA SER A 21 -2.51 24.59 26.38
C SER A 21 -3.34 24.74 25.09
N VAL A 22 -2.96 25.68 24.22
CA VAL A 22 -2.87 25.30 22.80
C VAL A 22 -1.64 24.40 22.68
N GLN A 23 -1.84 23.09 22.81
CA GLN A 23 -0.82 22.11 22.48
C GLN A 23 -0.65 22.15 20.96
N ALA A 24 0.36 22.89 20.51
CA ALA A 24 0.79 22.87 19.12
C ALA A 24 1.55 21.57 18.87
N SER A 25 0.94 20.77 17.98
CA SER A 25 1.44 19.66 17.18
C SER A 25 2.08 18.48 17.91
N ASP A 26 1.47 17.31 17.69
CA ASP A 26 1.98 15.97 17.91
C ASP A 26 3.50 15.87 17.75
N GLU A 27 4.15 15.13 18.64
CA GLU A 27 5.52 14.65 18.42
C GLU A 27 5.55 13.82 17.14
N SER A 28 5.80 14.49 16.01
CA SER A 28 6.08 13.86 14.74
C SER A 28 7.36 13.06 14.91
N GLN A 29 7.23 11.73 15.00
CA GLN A 29 8.40 10.86 14.99
C GLN A 29 9.13 11.06 13.67
N THR A 30 10.35 11.58 13.76
CA THR A 30 11.20 11.75 12.58
C THR A 30 11.71 10.39 12.15
N VAL A 31 11.22 9.90 11.01
CA VAL A 31 11.78 8.71 10.37
C VAL A 31 12.91 9.19 9.47
N ALA A 32 14.14 8.72 9.76
CA ALA A 32 15.38 9.27 9.20
C ALA A 32 15.44 9.33 7.65
N GLN A 33 14.62 8.53 6.95
CA GLN A 33 14.58 8.46 5.49
C GLN A 33 13.27 8.98 4.85
N PHE A 34 12.22 9.29 5.63
CA PHE A 34 10.89 9.66 5.11
C PHE A 34 10.41 11.06 5.53
N GLY A 35 11.17 11.78 6.36
CA GLY A 35 10.85 13.16 6.76
C GLY A 35 10.06 13.23 8.07
N THR A 36 9.19 14.24 8.20
CA THR A 36 8.25 14.32 9.33
C THR A 36 7.28 13.15 9.26
N GLY A 37 7.05 12.47 10.39
CA GLY A 37 6.11 11.35 10.49
C GLY A 37 4.76 11.69 9.86
N PHE A 38 4.25 10.75 9.09
CA PHE A 38 2.90 10.75 8.53
C PHE A 38 2.04 9.76 9.30
N ASP A 39 0.72 9.93 9.25
CA ASP A 39 -0.21 8.95 9.79
C ASP A 39 -0.13 7.68 8.92
N GLU A 40 0.30 6.58 9.54
CA GLU A 40 0.30 5.27 8.89
C GLU A 40 -1.11 4.67 8.94
N PHE A 41 -1.57 4.17 7.80
CA PHE A 41 -2.81 3.40 7.69
C PHE A 41 -2.51 2.06 7.02
N VAL A 42 -3.10 1.00 7.56
CA VAL A 42 -2.99 -0.35 6.97
C VAL A 42 -3.98 -0.46 5.84
N ILE A 43 -3.48 -0.50 4.61
CA ILE A 43 -4.31 -0.70 3.41
C ILE A 43 -4.73 -2.17 3.30
N ALA A 44 -3.82 -3.13 3.47
CA ALA A 44 -4.13 -4.54 3.39
C ALA A 44 -3.16 -5.35 4.26
N ASP A 45 -3.59 -6.54 4.69
CA ASP A 45 -2.75 -7.51 5.39
C ASP A 45 -2.97 -8.95 4.88
N SER A 46 -2.46 -9.95 5.61
CA SER A 46 -2.61 -11.36 5.23
C SER A 46 -4.05 -11.84 5.11
N SER A 47 -5.00 -11.20 5.81
CA SER A 47 -6.43 -11.51 5.72
C SER A 47 -7.06 -11.04 4.40
N ASP A 48 -6.40 -10.12 3.69
CA ASP A 48 -6.75 -9.68 2.34
C ASP A 48 -6.06 -10.51 1.24
N GLY A 49 -5.31 -11.55 1.61
CA GLY A 49 -4.62 -12.45 0.70
C GLY A 49 -3.14 -12.13 0.45
N LEU A 50 -2.55 -11.17 1.18
CA LEU A 50 -1.11 -10.90 1.06
C LEU A 50 -0.27 -12.05 1.62
N PHE A 51 0.70 -12.52 0.83
CA PHE A 51 1.63 -13.55 1.27
C PHE A 51 3.04 -13.31 0.71
N ASP A 52 3.94 -12.86 1.58
CA ASP A 52 5.29 -12.39 1.23
C ASP A 52 5.28 -11.39 0.05
N PRO A 53 4.60 -10.23 0.20
CA PRO A 53 4.45 -9.26 -0.87
C PRO A 53 5.81 -8.62 -1.24
N ARG A 54 6.07 -8.43 -2.54
CA ARG A 54 7.36 -7.95 -3.05
C ARG A 54 7.31 -6.62 -3.79
N ASP A 55 6.28 -6.42 -4.58
CA ASP A 55 6.12 -5.21 -5.38
C ASP A 55 4.63 -4.85 -5.50
N LEU A 56 4.37 -3.58 -5.81
CA LEU A 56 3.01 -3.05 -5.95
C LEU A 56 2.91 -1.99 -7.03
N GLU A 57 1.76 -1.90 -7.69
CA GLU A 57 1.48 -0.82 -8.63
C GLU A 57 -0.01 -0.52 -8.73
N PHE A 58 -0.34 0.75 -8.96
CA PHE A 58 -1.71 1.16 -9.26
C PHE A 58 -2.05 0.89 -10.72
N HIS A 59 -3.26 0.35 -10.95
CA HIS A 59 -3.75 0.14 -12.30
C HIS A 59 -3.91 1.49 -13.04
N PRO A 60 -3.34 1.67 -14.26
CA PRO A 60 -3.30 3.00 -14.90
C PRO A 60 -4.67 3.53 -15.34
N GLY A 61 -5.63 2.64 -15.61
CA GLY A 61 -7.00 2.98 -15.99
C GLY A 61 -8.02 2.99 -14.84
N ARG A 62 -7.63 2.51 -13.65
CA ARG A 62 -8.47 2.35 -12.46
C ARG A 62 -7.64 2.76 -11.25
N THR A 63 -7.57 4.07 -11.02
CA THR A 63 -6.54 4.67 -10.14
C THR A 63 -6.69 4.33 -8.66
N ASP A 64 -7.80 3.72 -8.26
CA ASP A 64 -8.10 3.21 -6.93
C ASP A 64 -7.93 1.68 -6.81
N GLU A 65 -7.41 1.03 -7.87
CA GLU A 65 -7.10 -0.40 -7.87
C GLU A 65 -5.58 -0.60 -7.69
N LEU A 66 -5.18 -1.15 -6.54
CA LEU A 66 -3.78 -1.42 -6.18
C LEU A 66 -3.49 -2.91 -6.35
N TRP A 67 -2.50 -3.25 -7.18
CA TRP A 67 -2.05 -4.61 -7.41
C TRP A 67 -0.80 -4.87 -6.58
N VAL A 68 -0.74 -6.00 -5.90
CA VAL A 68 0.40 -6.41 -5.07
C VAL A 68 0.83 -7.81 -5.49
N ALA A 69 2.11 -7.97 -5.79
CA ALA A 69 2.69 -9.26 -6.18
C ALA A 69 3.10 -10.05 -4.94
N ASN A 70 2.54 -11.25 -4.78
CA ASN A 70 2.84 -12.16 -3.68
C ASN A 70 3.86 -13.19 -4.12
N ARG A 71 5.06 -13.15 -3.53
CA ARG A 71 6.10 -14.16 -3.76
C ARG A 71 5.78 -15.49 -3.09
N GLY A 72 5.00 -15.46 -2.01
CA GLY A 72 4.82 -16.64 -1.17
C GLY A 72 4.01 -17.75 -1.86
N ASP A 73 3.08 -17.39 -2.74
CA ASP A 73 2.18 -18.30 -3.45
C ASP A 73 2.02 -17.96 -4.94
N ASP A 74 2.92 -17.16 -5.50
CA ASP A 74 2.97 -16.85 -6.92
C ASP A 74 1.64 -16.25 -7.46
N SER A 75 1.00 -15.42 -6.62
CA SER A 75 -0.30 -14.80 -6.87
C SER A 75 -0.24 -13.27 -6.97
N MET A 76 -1.34 -12.67 -7.43
CA MET A 76 -1.58 -11.23 -7.41
C MET A 76 -2.77 -10.91 -6.51
N THR A 77 -2.57 -10.11 -5.48
CA THR A 77 -3.68 -9.50 -4.72
C THR A 77 -4.05 -8.15 -5.33
N ILE A 78 -5.32 -7.97 -5.66
CA ILE A 78 -5.89 -6.74 -6.20
C ILE A 78 -6.79 -6.14 -5.15
N ILE A 79 -6.45 -4.94 -4.71
CA ILE A 79 -7.20 -4.16 -3.73
C ILE A 79 -8.01 -3.12 -4.51
N HIS A 80 -9.33 -3.24 -4.44
CA HIS A 80 -10.31 -2.35 -5.06
C HIS A 80 -10.67 -1.23 -4.10
N ASP A 81 -11.06 -0.06 -4.64
CA ASP A 81 -11.46 1.12 -3.85
C ASP A 81 -10.43 1.47 -2.76
N THR A 82 -9.14 1.41 -3.11
CA THR A 82 -8.00 1.53 -2.17
C THR A 82 -8.08 2.82 -1.35
N GLY A 83 -8.09 2.68 -0.03
CA GLY A 83 -8.18 3.80 0.91
C GLY A 83 -9.59 4.38 1.09
N LEU A 84 -10.62 3.83 0.44
CA LEU A 84 -12.01 4.25 0.59
C LEU A 84 -12.76 3.32 1.56
N SER A 85 -13.94 3.75 2.01
CA SER A 85 -14.79 2.96 2.92
C SER A 85 -15.37 1.69 2.28
N THR A 86 -15.27 1.56 0.96
CA THR A 86 -15.78 0.42 0.17
C THR A 86 -14.66 -0.54 -0.26
N GLN A 87 -13.45 -0.35 0.28
CA GLN A 87 -12.29 -1.18 -0.03
C GLN A 87 -12.58 -2.67 0.15
N ASN A 88 -12.13 -3.46 -0.82
CA ASN A 88 -12.16 -4.91 -0.77
C ASN A 88 -10.94 -5.47 -1.54
N ALA A 89 -10.65 -6.76 -1.36
CA ALA A 89 -9.54 -7.41 -2.04
C ALA A 89 -9.99 -8.71 -2.71
N GLU A 90 -9.35 -9.02 -3.82
CA GLU A 90 -9.39 -10.34 -4.44
C GLU A 90 -7.97 -10.82 -4.75
N THR A 91 -7.74 -12.12 -4.69
CA THR A 91 -6.45 -12.71 -5.07
C THR A 91 -6.64 -13.59 -6.30
N ARG A 92 -5.77 -13.41 -7.29
CA ARG A 92 -5.78 -14.16 -8.55
C ARG A 92 -4.47 -14.94 -8.67
N GLU A 93 -4.59 -16.21 -9.05
CA GLU A 93 -3.46 -17.10 -9.29
C GLU A 93 -3.64 -17.74 -10.68
N ASP A 94 -2.57 -17.75 -11.48
CA ASP A 94 -2.57 -18.47 -12.75
C ASP A 94 -2.45 -19.98 -12.54
N SER A 95 -3.06 -20.76 -13.43
CA SER A 95 -2.98 -22.23 -13.40
C SER A 95 -1.55 -22.79 -13.53
N ASN A 96 -0.60 -22.00 -14.02
CA ASN A 96 0.83 -22.32 -14.12
C ASN A 96 1.67 -21.21 -13.45
N SER A 97 1.17 -20.65 -12.34
CA SER A 97 1.84 -19.67 -11.48
C SER A 97 3.27 -20.09 -11.15
N ASN A 98 3.46 -21.36 -10.79
CA ASN A 98 4.75 -22.00 -10.53
C ASN A 98 5.76 -21.94 -11.70
N HIS A 99 5.35 -21.46 -12.87
CA HIS A 99 6.22 -21.25 -14.01
C HIS A 99 6.34 -19.80 -14.45
N PHE A 100 5.23 -19.05 -14.41
CA PHE A 100 5.15 -17.72 -14.97
C PHE A 100 5.20 -16.59 -13.92
N LEU A 101 4.96 -16.92 -12.65
CA LEU A 101 4.99 -15.98 -11.52
C LEU A 101 5.82 -16.49 -10.33
N GLU A 102 6.44 -17.67 -10.44
CA GLU A 102 7.30 -18.24 -9.39
C GLU A 102 8.35 -17.23 -8.92
N GLU A 103 8.37 -16.98 -7.62
CA GLU A 103 9.38 -16.11 -7.00
C GLU A 103 9.40 -14.69 -7.60
N VAL A 104 8.20 -14.16 -7.89
CA VAL A 104 8.03 -12.82 -8.45
C VAL A 104 8.74 -11.76 -7.60
N SER A 105 9.44 -10.87 -8.30
CA SER A 105 10.23 -9.80 -7.69
C SER A 105 9.72 -8.41 -8.00
N ALA A 106 9.13 -8.22 -9.18
CA ALA A 106 8.66 -6.95 -9.66
C ALA A 106 7.50 -7.12 -10.64
N ILE A 107 6.64 -6.12 -10.69
CA ILE A 107 5.60 -5.94 -11.71
C ILE A 107 5.70 -4.55 -12.32
N ALA A 108 5.22 -4.40 -13.55
CA ALA A 108 5.10 -3.09 -14.17
C ALA A 108 3.92 -3.06 -15.14
N PHE A 109 3.00 -2.11 -14.97
CA PHE A 109 2.00 -1.83 -15.98
C PHE A 109 2.61 -1.18 -17.22
N GLY A 110 2.14 -1.61 -18.38
CA GLY A 110 2.62 -1.25 -19.70
C GLY A 110 1.60 -0.47 -20.50
N ALA A 111 1.28 -0.93 -21.71
CA ALA A 111 0.36 -0.25 -22.61
C ALA A 111 -1.07 -0.81 -22.49
N TYR A 112 -2.05 0.05 -22.76
CA TYR A 112 -3.44 -0.36 -22.96
C TYR A 112 -3.62 -1.16 -24.26
N HIS A 113 -4.42 -2.21 -24.21
CA HIS A 113 -4.86 -3.00 -25.34
C HIS A 113 -6.39 -3.14 -25.37
N PRO A 114 -7.07 -2.99 -26.53
CA PRO A 114 -8.53 -3.04 -26.60
C PRO A 114 -9.18 -4.36 -26.15
N GLU A 115 -8.45 -5.48 -26.21
CA GLU A 115 -8.94 -6.81 -25.80
C GLU A 115 -8.51 -7.22 -24.39
N PHE A 116 -7.35 -6.75 -23.93
CA PHE A 116 -6.67 -7.25 -22.73
C PHE A 116 -6.55 -6.21 -21.62
N ASP A 117 -7.16 -5.05 -21.84
CA ASP A 117 -6.97 -3.85 -21.05
C ASP A 117 -5.48 -3.46 -20.93
N TRP A 118 -5.06 -2.82 -19.85
CA TRP A 118 -3.65 -2.56 -19.59
C TRP A 118 -2.90 -3.86 -19.39
N GLN A 119 -1.83 -4.06 -20.15
CA GLN A 119 -0.98 -5.22 -19.95
C GLN A 119 0.04 -4.90 -18.87
N TRP A 120 0.43 -5.90 -18.09
CA TRP A 120 1.51 -5.75 -17.12
C TRP A 120 2.53 -6.87 -17.29
N GLY A 121 3.79 -6.54 -17.02
CA GLY A 121 4.90 -7.48 -17.04
C GLY A 121 5.27 -7.89 -15.63
N SER A 122 5.63 -9.16 -15.44
CA SER A 122 6.32 -9.62 -14.24
C SER A 122 7.80 -9.86 -14.52
N ALA A 123 8.63 -9.80 -13.48
CA ALA A 123 10.01 -10.27 -13.51
C ALA A 123 10.31 -11.12 -12.27
N GLN A 124 11.11 -12.17 -12.47
CA GLN A 124 11.58 -13.07 -11.43
C GLN A 124 13.09 -12.86 -11.21
N GLU A 125 13.55 -13.06 -9.97
CA GLU A 125 14.96 -12.93 -9.58
C GLU A 125 15.69 -14.28 -9.49
N THR A 126 15.09 -15.36 -9.99
CA THR A 126 15.46 -16.73 -9.65
C THR A 126 15.52 -17.67 -10.86
N GLN A 127 16.14 -18.83 -10.68
CA GLN A 127 15.90 -19.97 -11.56
C GLN A 127 14.49 -20.49 -11.32
N ASN A 128 13.85 -21.03 -12.36
CA ASN A 128 12.59 -21.73 -12.18
C ASN A 128 12.83 -23.03 -11.43
N THR A 129 12.18 -23.22 -10.29
CA THR A 129 12.22 -24.45 -9.52
C THR A 129 10.86 -25.16 -9.47
N TYR A 130 9.83 -24.58 -10.09
CA TYR A 130 8.45 -25.03 -10.04
C TYR A 130 7.93 -25.15 -8.61
N CYS A 131 8.22 -24.15 -7.77
CA CYS A 131 7.98 -24.16 -6.32
C CYS A 131 8.67 -25.37 -5.64
N GLY A 132 9.85 -25.74 -6.10
CA GLY A 132 10.59 -26.93 -5.65
C GLY A 132 10.07 -28.27 -6.21
N LEU A 133 9.11 -28.28 -7.12
CA LEU A 133 8.57 -29.51 -7.73
C LEU A 133 9.41 -30.03 -8.90
N GLY A 134 10.35 -29.23 -9.42
CA GLY A 134 11.19 -29.60 -10.56
C GLY A 134 12.67 -29.30 -10.36
N SER A 135 13.49 -29.81 -11.29
CA SER A 135 14.91 -29.47 -11.31
C SER A 135 15.09 -28.01 -11.75
N PRO A 136 15.86 -27.20 -11.00
CA PRO A 136 16.08 -25.80 -11.33
C PRO A 136 16.58 -25.61 -12.77
N ASN A 137 15.98 -24.66 -13.49
CA ASN A 137 16.39 -24.35 -14.86
C ASN A 137 16.20 -22.86 -15.20
N GLN A 138 16.59 -22.46 -16.41
CA GLN A 138 16.54 -21.07 -16.90
C GLN A 138 15.41 -20.85 -17.90
N PHE A 139 14.38 -21.70 -17.88
CA PHE A 139 13.23 -21.60 -18.77
C PHE A 139 12.09 -20.81 -18.13
N MET A 140 12.40 -19.74 -17.42
CA MET A 140 11.44 -18.78 -16.89
C MET A 140 12.04 -17.39 -17.07
N GLY A 141 11.18 -16.42 -17.26
CA GLY A 141 11.59 -15.04 -17.41
C GLY A 141 10.38 -14.13 -17.49
N PRO A 142 10.59 -12.88 -17.93
CA PRO A 142 9.53 -11.89 -17.95
C PRO A 142 8.30 -12.39 -18.68
N THR A 143 7.15 -12.30 -18.02
CA THR A 143 5.87 -12.75 -18.55
C THR A 143 4.93 -11.56 -18.66
N LEU A 144 4.17 -11.51 -19.75
CA LEU A 144 3.21 -10.44 -20.03
C LEU A 144 1.79 -10.96 -19.75
N TRP A 145 1.01 -10.15 -19.06
CA TRP A 145 -0.29 -10.52 -18.53
C TRP A 145 -1.35 -9.48 -18.92
N PRO A 146 -2.60 -9.89 -19.17
CA PRO A 146 -3.74 -8.98 -19.25
C PRO A 146 -4.15 -8.49 -17.84
N SER A 147 -4.85 -7.36 -17.77
CA SER A 147 -5.50 -6.88 -16.54
C SER A 147 -7.04 -6.88 -16.60
N SER A 148 -7.60 -7.25 -17.75
CA SER A 148 -9.04 -7.45 -17.95
C SER A 148 -9.63 -8.54 -17.05
#